data_AF-A0A2N6FJ17-F1
#
_entry.id   AF-A0A2N6FJ17-F1
#
_cell.length_a   1.000
_cell.length_b   1.000
_cell.length_c   1.000
_cell.angle_alpha   90.00
_cell.angle_beta   90.00
_cell.angle_gamma   90.00
#
_symmetry.space_group_name_H-M   'P 1'
#
loop_
_entity.id
_entity.type
_entity.pdbx_description
1 polymer ?
#
loop_
_entity_poly.entity_id
_entity_poly.type
_entity_poly.pdbx_seq_one_letter_code
_entity_poly.pdbx_strand_id
1 'polypeptide(L)'
;MTTLAVPYYGNLYHSTTGLERIFFIVNYDTVMECLQDIQLQVWDQNKNPELHKWLEENGVYGVVCRDPESMPLIEKVANEGITVLEQGSKRAQTIMKNLCM
;
A
#
# COMPACT_ATOMS: atom_id res chain seq x y z
N MET A 1 -2.69 -15.84 6.05
CA MET A 1 -1.95 -14.87 5.22
C MET A 1 -2.80 -13.64 5.03
N THR A 2 -2.19 -12.46 4.99
CA THR A 2 -2.89 -11.20 4.73
C THR A 2 -2.14 -10.42 3.67
N THR A 3 -2.85 -9.97 2.64
CA THR A 3 -2.31 -9.11 1.60
C THR A 3 -2.39 -7.66 2.05
N LEU A 4 -1.27 -6.95 2.00
CA LEU A 4 -1.15 -5.56 2.43
C LEU A 4 -0.55 -4.73 1.30
N ALA A 5 -1.04 -3.51 1.11
CA ALA A 5 -0.43 -2.55 0.21
C ALA A 5 0.47 -1.59 0.99
N VAL A 6 1.63 -1.27 0.45
CA VAL A 6 2.56 -0.29 1.03
C VAL A 6 2.90 0.74 -0.03
N PRO A 7 2.54 2.03 0.12
CA PRO A 7 2.91 3.06 -0.84
C PRO A 7 4.43 3.14 -0.98
N TYR A 8 4.92 3.23 -2.21
CA TYR A 8 6.31 3.57 -2.46
C TYR A 8 6.48 5.08 -2.31
N TYR A 9 7.32 5.49 -1.36
CA TYR A 9 7.55 6.91 -1.03
C TYR A 9 8.59 7.60 -1.92
N GLY A 10 9.11 6.91 -2.94
CA GLY A 10 9.98 7.51 -3.94
C GLY A 10 9.19 8.23 -5.03
N ASN A 11 9.80 9.24 -5.63
CA ASN A 11 9.20 9.96 -6.76
C ASN A 11 9.52 9.24 -8.07
N LEU A 12 8.49 8.64 -8.69
CA LEU A 12 8.55 8.22 -10.08
C LEU A 12 7.59 9.11 -10.88
N TYR A 13 8.19 9.96 -11.72
CA TYR A 13 7.48 10.93 -12.54
C TYR A 13 7.52 10.48 -13.99
N HIS A 14 6.35 10.30 -14.59
CA HIS A 14 6.21 10.04 -16.00
C HIS A 14 5.67 11.30 -16.69
N SER A 15 6.38 11.78 -17.72
CA SER A 15 6.15 13.11 -18.30
C SER A 15 4.76 13.31 -18.92
N THR A 16 4.05 12.23 -19.26
CA THR A 16 2.72 12.30 -19.88
C THR A 16 1.56 12.05 -18.92
N THR A 17 1.79 11.46 -17.75
CA THR A 17 0.74 10.99 -16.81
C THR A 17 0.89 11.55 -15.40
N GLY A 18 2.00 12.22 -15.09
CA GLY A 18 2.25 12.84 -13.79
C GLY A 18 2.92 11.89 -12.79
N LEU A 19 2.58 12.04 -11.51
CA LEU A 19 3.09 11.17 -10.45
C LEU A 19 2.39 9.81 -10.50
N GLU A 20 3.14 8.75 -10.77
CA GLU A 20 2.64 7.39 -10.68
C GLU A 20 2.59 6.97 -9.21
N ARG A 21 1.42 6.54 -8.74
CA ARG A 21 1.28 6.03 -7.37
C ARG A 21 1.57 4.54 -7.37
N ILE A 22 2.72 4.19 -6.83
CA ILE A 22 3.23 2.83 -6.81
C ILE A 22 2.98 2.24 -5.44
N PHE A 23 2.55 0.98 -5.41
CA PHE A 23 2.35 0.22 -4.20
C PHE A 23 3.11 -1.10 -4.27
N PHE A 24 3.73 -1.49 -3.16
CA PHE A 24 4.11 -2.87 -2.93
C PHE A 24 2.90 -3.63 -2.41
N ILE A 25 2.45 -4.64 -3.15
CA ILE A 25 1.46 -5.60 -2.71
C ILE A 25 2.21 -6.76 -2.06
N VAL A 26 1.99 -6.95 -0.76
CA VAL A 26 2.81 -7.82 0.07
C VAL A 26 1.94 -8.86 0.76
N ASN A 27 2.30 -10.12 0.57
CA ASN A 27 1.70 -11.22 1.33
C ASN A 27 2.47 -11.40 2.64
N TYR A 28 1.80 -11.07 3.75
CA TYR A 28 2.33 -11.21 5.09
C TYR A 28 1.83 -12.50 5.75
N ASP A 29 2.75 -13.35 6.20
CA ASP A 29 2.45 -14.47 7.07
C ASP A 29 2.38 -13.98 8.53
N THR A 30 1.18 -14.00 9.10
CA THR A 30 0.94 -13.57 10.49
C THR A 30 1.47 -14.54 11.53
N VAL A 31 1.67 -15.81 11.18
CA VAL A 31 2.17 -16.86 12.08
C VAL A 31 3.70 -16.82 12.12
N MET A 32 4.33 -16.67 10.96
CA MET A 32 5.79 -16.62 10.83
C MET A 32 6.38 -15.21 10.95
N GLU A 33 5.52 -14.18 11.03
CA GLU A 33 5.89 -12.75 11.05
C GLU A 33 6.84 -12.34 9.89
N CYS A 34 6.64 -12.90 8.69
CA CYS A 34 7.52 -12.70 7.55
C CYS A 34 6.79 -12.33 6.25
N LEU A 35 7.53 -11.72 5.32
CA LEU A 35 7.06 -11.46 3.95
C LEU A 35 7.26 -12.73 3.11
N GLN A 36 6.22 -13.17 2.42
CA GLN A 36 6.24 -14.37 1.58
C GLN A 36 6.27 -14.04 0.07
N ASP A 37 5.64 -12.93 -0.31
CA ASP A 37 5.63 -12.43 -1.70
C ASP A 37 5.53 -10.90 -1.70
N ILE A 38 6.24 -10.25 -2.62
CA ILE A 38 6.30 -8.79 -2.79
C ILE A 38 6.18 -8.49 -4.27
N GLN A 39 5.10 -7.81 -4.65
CA GLN A 39 4.85 -7.40 -6.01
C GLN A 39 4.78 -5.88 -6.11
N LEU A 40 5.43 -5.31 -7.11
CA LEU A 40 5.28 -3.89 -7.42
C LEU A 40 4.09 -3.70 -8.34
N GLN A 41 3.12 -2.89 -7.94
CA GLN A 41 1.93 -2.58 -8.73
C GLN A 41 1.76 -1.07 -8.84
N VAL A 42 1.28 -0.61 -9.99
CA VAL A 42 1.06 0.82 -10.27
C VAL A 42 -0.44 1.07 -10.34
N TRP A 43 -0.91 2.01 -9.52
CA TRP A 43 -2.28 2.48 -9.61
C TRP A 43 -2.39 3.62 -10.64
N ASP A 44 -3.17 3.37 -11.69
CA ASP A 44 -3.49 4.36 -12.73
C ASP A 44 -4.92 4.87 -12.53
N GLN A 45 -5.04 6.09 -12.00
CA GLN A 45 -6.32 6.75 -11.75
C GLN A 45 -7.17 6.97 -13.01
N ASN A 46 -6.58 6.93 -14.22
CA ASN A 46 -7.36 7.07 -15.46
C ASN A 46 -8.07 5.76 -15.84
N LYS A 47 -7.52 4.62 -15.42
CA LYS A 47 -8.12 3.29 -15.63
C LYS A 47 -9.04 2.92 -14.49
N ASN A 48 -8.56 3.09 -13.26
CA ASN A 48 -9.30 2.81 -12.03
C ASN A 48 -9.38 4.10 -11.20
N PRO A 49 -10.41 4.94 -11.38
CA PRO A 49 -10.53 6.22 -10.68
C PRO A 49 -10.57 6.11 -9.15
N GLU A 50 -11.02 4.96 -8.66
CA GLU A 50 -11.19 4.67 -7.24
C GLU A 50 -10.08 3.76 -6.75
N LEU A 51 -9.22 4.30 -5.86
CA LEU A 51 -8.11 3.56 -5.29
C LEU A 51 -8.58 2.34 -4.46
N HIS A 52 -9.69 2.45 -3.72
CA HIS A 52 -10.21 1.33 -2.93
C HIS A 52 -10.55 0.13 -3.80
N LYS A 53 -11.22 0.34 -4.93
CA LYS A 53 -11.57 -0.75 -5.86
C LYS A 53 -10.33 -1.41 -6.42
N TRP A 54 -9.35 -0.62 -6.82
CA TRP A 54 -8.08 -1.17 -7.31
C TRP A 54 -7.38 -2.00 -6.22
N LEU A 55 -7.41 -1.56 -4.96
CA LEU A 55 -6.86 -2.34 -3.83
C LEU A 55 -7.64 -3.64 -3.60
N GLU A 56 -8.97 -3.61 -3.65
CA GLU A 56 -9.83 -4.80 -3.55
C GLU A 56 -9.58 -5.79 -4.70
N GLU A 57 -9.43 -5.30 -5.94
CA GLU A 57 -9.08 -6.10 -7.11
C GLU A 57 -7.73 -6.81 -6.95
N ASN A 58 -6.79 -6.19 -6.22
CA ASN A 58 -5.51 -6.78 -5.85
C ASN A 58 -5.59 -7.66 -4.59
N GLY A 59 -6.79 -7.88 -4.03
CA GLY A 59 -7.01 -8.68 -2.83
C GLY A 59 -6.44 -8.05 -1.56
N VAL A 60 -6.17 -6.75 -1.56
CA VAL A 60 -5.57 -6.03 -0.44
C VAL A 60 -6.56 -5.90 0.70
N TYR A 61 -6.17 -6.36 1.88
CA TYR A 61 -6.95 -6.22 3.10
C TYR A 61 -6.69 -4.89 3.82
N GLY A 62 -5.47 -4.36 3.70
CA GLY A 62 -5.08 -3.14 4.38
C GLY A 62 -3.88 -2.44 3.79
N VAL A 63 -3.73 -1.16 4.11
CA VAL A 63 -2.61 -0.32 3.66
C VAL A 63 -1.72 0.01 4.85
N VAL A 64 -0.40 -0.20 4.69
CA VAL A 64 0.61 0.27 5.65
C VAL A 64 1.05 1.66 5.22
N CYS A 65 0.78 2.67 6.04
CA CYS A 65 1.17 4.05 5.75
C CYS A 65 2.11 4.62 6.81
N ARG A 66 3.23 5.21 6.36
CA ARG A 66 4.24 5.87 7.18
C ARG A 66 4.32 7.38 6.93
N ASP A 67 3.96 7.83 5.73
CA ASP A 67 4.14 9.20 5.31
C ASP A 67 2.90 10.06 5.60
N PRO A 68 3.04 11.16 6.35
CA PRO A 68 1.95 12.10 6.61
C PRO A 68 1.35 12.73 5.34
N GLU A 69 2.13 12.94 4.27
CA GLU A 69 1.61 13.53 3.03
C GLU A 69 0.71 12.55 2.27
N SER A 70 0.97 11.25 2.42
CA SER A 70 0.17 10.17 1.85
C SER A 70 -1.09 9.88 2.67
N MET A 71 -1.15 10.26 3.96
CA MET A 71 -2.28 9.95 4.84
C MET A 71 -3.64 10.47 4.34
N PRO A 72 -3.81 11.70 3.83
CA PRO A 72 -5.11 12.16 3.33
C PRO A 72 -5.67 11.32 2.18
N LEU A 73 -4.80 10.73 1.34
CA LEU A 73 -5.24 9.78 0.32
C LEU A 73 -5.70 8.48 0.97
N ILE A 74 -4.88 7.93 1.88
CA ILE A 74 -5.14 6.64 2.53
C ILE A 74 -6.37 6.69 3.44
N GLU A 75 -6.61 7.81 4.13
CA GLU A 75 -7.82 8.04 4.92
C GLU A 75 -9.11 8.03 4.08
N LYS A 76 -9.05 8.50 2.83
CA LYS A 76 -10.19 8.38 1.92
C LYS A 76 -10.52 6.91 1.64
N VAL A 77 -9.50 6.07 1.45
CA VAL A 77 -9.67 4.63 1.24
C VAL A 77 -10.13 3.90 2.50
N ALA A 78 -9.74 4.39 3.68
CA ALA A 78 -10.10 3.78 4.97
C ALA A 78 -11.61 3.79 5.22
N ASN A 79 -12.30 4.83 4.75
CA ASN A 79 -13.75 4.96 4.84
C ASN A 79 -14.51 3.97 3.94
N GLU A 80 -13.80 3.25 3.06
CA GLU A 80 -14.35 2.35 2.05
C GLU A 80 -14.05 0.87 2.38
N GLY A 81 -13.65 0.56 3.61
CA GLY A 81 -13.50 -0.82 4.11
C GLY A 81 -12.07 -1.38 4.11
N ILE A 82 -11.08 -0.59 3.68
CA ILE A 82 -9.67 -0.97 3.72
C ILE A 82 -9.06 -0.62 5.09
N THR A 83 -8.43 -1.60 5.76
CA THR A 83 -7.81 -1.37 7.08
C THR A 83 -6.51 -0.58 6.95
N VAL A 84 -6.37 0.54 7.65
CA VAL A 84 -5.11 1.29 7.69
C VAL A 84 -4.26 0.82 8.87
N LEU A 85 -3.06 0.34 8.57
CA LEU A 85 -2.05 -0.03 9.57
C LEU A 85 -1.12 1.17 9.78
N GLU A 86 -1.31 1.87 10.88
CA GLU A 86 -0.48 3.00 11.25
C GLU A 86 0.97 2.57 11.58
N GLN A 87 1.90 3.49 11.36
CA GLN A 87 3.34 3.37 11.63
C GLN A 87 3.67 2.90 13.06
N GLY A 88 2.79 3.16 14.03
CA GLY A 88 2.95 2.73 15.42
C GLY A 88 2.77 1.21 15.63
N SER A 89 2.17 0.50 14.69
CA SER A 89 1.96 -0.95 14.85
C SER A 89 3.27 -1.71 14.62
N LYS A 90 3.58 -2.66 15.52
CA LYS A 90 4.74 -3.57 15.38
C LYS A 90 4.75 -4.27 14.02
N ARG A 91 3.55 -4.61 13.51
CA ARG A 91 3.37 -5.24 12.19
C ARG A 91 3.77 -4.32 11.04
N ALA A 92 3.33 -3.05 11.05
CA ALA A 92 3.75 -2.06 10.05
C ALA A 92 5.28 -1.89 10.06
N GLN A 93 5.88 -1.77 11.25
CA GLN A 93 7.34 -1.62 11.38
C GLN A 93 8.11 -2.82 10.82
N THR A 94 7.66 -4.05 11.10
CA THR A 94 8.27 -5.26 10.55
C THR A 94 8.21 -5.26 9.02
N ILE A 95 7.05 -4.94 8.44
CA ILE A 95 6.87 -4.92 6.98
C ILE A 95 7.78 -3.86 6.35
N MET A 96 7.75 -2.63 6.87
CA MET A 96 8.57 -1.52 6.38
C MET A 96 10.06 -1.83 6.44
N LYS A 97 10.54 -2.37 7.57
CA LYS A 97 11.94 -2.77 7.73
C LYS A 97 12.37 -3.82 6.70
N ASN A 98 11.53 -4.80 6.42
CA ASN A 98 11.84 -5.85 5.44
C ASN A 98 11.80 -5.34 3.99
N LEU A 99 11.07 -4.25 3.72
CA LEU A 99 11.05 -3.58 2.42
C LEU A 99 12.15 -2.50 2.28
N CYS A 100 12.99 -2.31 3.29
CA CYS A 100 14.00 -1.24 3.36
C CYS A 100 13.39 0.18 3.23
N MET A 101 12.16 0.37 3.75
CA MET A 101 11.42 1.64 3.70
C MET A 101 11.19 2.28 5.07
#